data_AF-X0WID3-F1
#
_entry.id   AF-X0WID3-F1
#
_cell.length_a   1.000
_cell.length_b   1.000
_cell.length_c   1.000
_cell.angle_alpha   90.00
_cell.angle_beta   90.00
_cell.angle_gamma   90.00
#
_symmetry.space_group_name_H-M   'P 1'
#
loop_
_entity.id
_entity.type
_entity.pdbx_description
1 polymer ?
#
loop_
_entity_poly.entity_id
_entity_poly.type
_entity_poly.pdbx_seq_one_letter_code
_entity_poly.pdbx_strand_id
1 'polypeptide(L)'
;IREEMGGGAPPGGGAPSDEDLPHFAPPQVHALKCVNAQGKEIFGRRGANYMELEFEAHAGRAPVFSRTPEDPDLTPRVGGAALGMSVHTAEGLWPINTKCATTVPGLYAAGDSCCTMQVGSVYPGVGYALCGASVTGARAGLGAAEYALQAEKPVVDGEEITRLKKGIYGPMERKGGFSPRWVTQVLRNTMAPYFIMYVKHGERMQAALTLVEFMRDHLVPRLTAKDAHELRLAHETKNMVHNAEMKLSASL
;
A
#
# COMPACT_ATOMS: atom_id res chain seq x y z
N ILE A 1 -28.78 -38.49 -39.34
CA ILE A 1 -29.13 -39.60 -38.42
C ILE A 1 -29.22 -38.95 -37.03
N ARG A 2 -30.23 -38.12 -36.70
CA ARG A 2 -31.56 -38.50 -36.19
C ARG A 2 -31.56 -39.85 -35.49
N GLU A 3 -31.50 -39.82 -34.15
CA GLU A 3 -32.28 -40.69 -33.27
C GLU A 3 -32.35 -40.11 -31.83
N GLU A 4 -33.59 -39.85 -31.43
CA GLU A 4 -34.22 -39.90 -30.11
C GLU A 4 -33.67 -39.09 -28.91
N MET A 5 -34.28 -37.90 -28.76
CA MET A 5 -34.49 -37.23 -27.48
C MET A 5 -35.61 -37.94 -26.69
N GLY A 6 -35.27 -38.44 -25.52
CA GLY A 6 -36.22 -38.95 -24.52
C GLY A 6 -35.59 -38.93 -23.13
N GLY A 7 -35.65 -37.79 -22.45
CA GLY A 7 -35.19 -37.65 -21.06
C GLY A 7 -35.75 -36.35 -20.47
N GLY A 8 -36.72 -36.48 -19.57
CA GLY A 8 -37.49 -35.38 -19.01
C GLY A 8 -36.64 -34.32 -18.31
N ALA A 9 -37.07 -33.07 -18.45
CA ALA A 9 -36.53 -31.95 -17.69
C ALA A 9 -36.68 -32.20 -16.18
N PRO A 10 -35.63 -31.98 -15.36
CA PRO A 10 -35.80 -31.94 -13.92
C PRO A 10 -36.69 -30.74 -13.55
N PRO A 11 -37.52 -30.85 -12.49
CA PRO A 11 -38.41 -29.77 -12.09
C PRO A 11 -37.58 -28.53 -11.75
N GLY A 12 -38.02 -27.38 -12.26
CA GLY A 12 -37.38 -26.09 -12.07
C GLY A 12 -37.23 -25.76 -10.58
N GLY A 13 -36.02 -25.94 -10.06
CA GLY A 13 -35.56 -25.18 -8.91
C GLY A 13 -35.31 -23.76 -9.41
N GLY A 14 -36.20 -22.84 -9.05
CA GLY A 14 -35.96 -21.41 -9.27
C GLY A 14 -34.62 -21.04 -8.66
N ALA A 15 -33.86 -20.18 -9.34
CA ALA A 15 -32.72 -19.52 -8.71
C ALA A 15 -33.23 -18.89 -7.39
N PRO A 16 -32.53 -19.08 -6.26
CA PRO A 16 -32.92 -18.46 -5.00
C PRO A 16 -33.09 -16.95 -5.24
N SER A 17 -34.17 -16.40 -4.72
CA SER A 17 -34.38 -14.95 -4.77
C SER A 17 -33.30 -14.27 -3.92
N ASP A 18 -33.01 -12.99 -4.16
CA ASP A 18 -32.02 -12.22 -3.36
C ASP A 18 -32.31 -12.25 -1.85
N GLU A 19 -33.53 -12.63 -1.44
CA GLU A 19 -33.96 -12.78 -0.04
C GLU A 19 -33.53 -14.14 0.59
N ASP A 20 -33.21 -15.15 -0.22
CA ASP A 20 -32.87 -16.51 0.23
C ASP A 20 -31.36 -16.71 0.48
N LEU A 21 -30.53 -15.73 0.12
CA LEU A 21 -29.11 -15.73 0.43
C LEU A 21 -28.93 -15.28 1.88
N PRO A 22 -28.16 -16.01 2.72
CA PRO A 22 -27.84 -15.53 4.05
C PRO A 22 -27.21 -14.15 3.90
N HIS A 23 -27.87 -13.15 4.49
CA HIS A 23 -27.40 -11.79 4.53
C HIS A 23 -26.05 -11.80 5.26
N PHE A 24 -24.95 -11.96 4.51
CA PHE A 24 -23.59 -11.71 4.98
C PHE A 24 -23.43 -10.20 5.10
N ALA A 25 -24.22 -9.58 5.99
CA ALA A 25 -23.85 -8.30 6.53
C ALA A 25 -22.51 -8.54 7.25
N PRO A 26 -21.44 -7.80 6.90
CA PRO A 26 -20.21 -7.88 7.68
C PRO A 26 -20.59 -7.68 9.15
N PRO A 27 -20.00 -8.45 10.10
CA PRO A 27 -20.33 -8.34 11.51
C PRO A 27 -20.35 -6.85 11.86
N GLN A 28 -21.49 -6.37 12.39
CA GLN A 28 -21.69 -4.97 12.70
C GLN A 28 -20.51 -4.53 13.54
N VAL A 29 -19.60 -3.84 12.89
CA VAL A 29 -18.35 -3.44 13.50
C VAL A 29 -18.76 -2.38 14.51
N HIS A 30 -18.81 -2.75 15.80
CA HIS A 30 -19.19 -1.83 16.86
C HIS A 30 -18.43 -0.52 16.65
N ALA A 31 -19.19 0.55 16.35
CA ALA A 31 -18.61 1.87 16.13
C ALA A 31 -17.83 2.22 17.39
N LEU A 32 -16.51 2.37 17.25
CA LEU A 32 -15.68 2.75 18.38
C LEU A 32 -16.13 4.16 18.76
N LYS A 33 -16.82 4.27 19.90
CA LYS A 33 -17.28 5.57 20.39
C LYS A 33 -16.08 6.31 20.93
N CYS A 34 -15.68 7.35 20.22
CA CYS A 34 -14.66 8.27 20.68
C CYS A 34 -15.32 9.51 21.28
N VAL A 35 -14.69 10.12 22.27
CA VAL A 35 -15.17 11.33 22.96
C VAL A 35 -14.03 12.34 22.99
N ASN A 36 -14.34 13.60 22.69
CA ASN A 36 -13.33 14.68 22.69
C ASN A 36 -13.20 15.33 24.08
N ALA A 37 -12.32 16.34 24.20
CA ALA A 37 -12.05 17.02 25.47
C ALA A 37 -13.25 17.76 26.06
N GLN A 38 -14.27 18.08 25.24
CA GLN A 38 -15.51 18.70 25.69
C GLN A 38 -16.60 17.68 26.06
N GLY A 39 -16.29 16.37 26.06
CA GLY A 39 -17.27 15.33 26.37
C GLY A 39 -18.23 15.03 25.23
N LYS A 40 -17.98 15.56 24.02
CA LYS A 40 -18.83 15.31 22.85
C LYS A 40 -18.44 13.98 22.19
N GLU A 41 -19.42 13.11 21.97
CA GLU A 41 -19.23 11.91 21.16
C GLU A 41 -18.89 12.31 19.71
N ILE A 42 -17.79 11.77 19.19
CA ILE A 42 -17.50 11.83 17.76
C ILE A 42 -17.99 10.53 17.12
N PHE A 43 -18.91 10.64 16.17
CA PHE A 43 -19.36 9.50 15.39
C PHE A 43 -18.24 9.10 14.42
N GLY A 44 -17.39 8.19 14.86
CA GLY A 44 -16.49 7.48 13.96
C GLY A 44 -17.30 6.48 13.15
N ARG A 45 -17.79 6.87 11.95
CA ARG A 45 -17.77 5.87 10.88
C ARG A 45 -16.32 5.41 10.84
N ARG A 46 -16.04 4.10 10.80
CA ARG A 46 -14.68 3.62 10.51
C ARG A 46 -14.31 4.08 9.09
N GLY A 47 -13.96 5.35 8.94
CA GLY A 47 -13.14 5.82 7.83
C GLY A 47 -11.78 5.18 8.01
N ALA A 48 -11.22 4.61 6.95
CA ALA A 48 -10.00 3.80 6.99
C ALA A 48 -8.77 4.52 7.57
N ASN A 49 -8.84 5.84 7.81
CA ASN A 49 -7.68 6.71 8.04
C ASN A 49 -7.72 7.53 9.34
N TYR A 50 -8.71 7.32 10.23
CA TYR A 50 -8.79 8.00 11.55
C TYR A 50 -8.69 9.54 11.53
N MET A 51 -9.11 10.18 10.42
CA MET A 51 -8.98 11.62 10.19
C MET A 51 -9.78 12.47 11.20
N GLU A 52 -10.81 11.88 11.80
CA GLU A 52 -11.61 12.53 12.84
C GLU A 52 -10.75 12.93 14.05
N LEU A 53 -9.72 12.12 14.38
CA LEU A 53 -8.77 12.46 15.44
C LEU A 53 -7.97 13.73 15.09
N GLU A 54 -7.54 13.84 13.83
CA GLU A 54 -6.79 15.00 13.32
C GLU A 54 -7.65 16.25 13.30
N PHE A 55 -8.91 16.14 12.90
CA PHE A 55 -9.83 17.28 12.82
C PHE A 55 -10.22 17.80 14.21
N GLU A 56 -10.41 16.93 15.20
CA GLU A 56 -10.62 17.37 16.58
C GLU A 56 -9.37 18.06 17.13
N ALA A 57 -8.17 17.54 16.87
CA ALA A 57 -6.92 18.19 17.27
C ALA A 57 -6.75 19.56 16.59
N HIS A 58 -6.97 19.64 15.28
CA HIS A 58 -6.89 20.89 14.52
C HIS A 58 -7.85 21.97 15.03
N ALA A 59 -9.03 21.55 15.50
CA ALA A 59 -10.01 22.47 16.05
C ALA A 59 -9.84 22.76 17.55
N GLY A 60 -8.73 22.34 18.17
CA GLY A 60 -8.45 22.58 19.59
C GLY A 60 -9.34 21.76 20.55
N ARG A 61 -9.91 20.64 20.08
CA ARG A 61 -10.83 19.78 20.83
C ARG A 61 -10.23 18.44 21.28
N ALA A 62 -8.98 18.17 20.92
CA ALA A 62 -8.20 17.08 21.50
C ALA A 62 -7.87 17.36 23.00
N PRO A 63 -7.53 16.34 23.81
CA PRO A 63 -7.38 14.93 23.47
C PRO A 63 -8.71 14.25 23.10
N VAL A 64 -8.61 13.22 22.27
CA VAL A 64 -9.73 12.31 21.98
C VAL A 64 -9.50 11.02 22.75
N PHE A 65 -10.54 10.47 23.34
CA PHE A 65 -10.50 9.22 24.08
C PHE A 65 -11.36 8.17 23.40
N SER A 66 -10.92 6.92 23.38
CA SER A 66 -11.76 5.78 22.99
C SER A 66 -12.27 5.04 24.21
N ARG A 67 -13.50 4.52 24.12
CA ARG A 67 -14.02 3.52 25.04
C ARG A 67 -14.28 2.23 24.28
N THR A 68 -13.76 1.10 24.77
CA THR A 68 -14.14 -0.22 24.25
C THR A 68 -15.02 -0.94 25.28
N PRO A 69 -15.86 -1.90 24.88
CA PRO A 69 -16.61 -2.71 25.84
C PRO A 69 -15.70 -3.46 26.83
N GLU A 70 -14.48 -3.78 26.40
CA GLU A 70 -13.47 -4.53 27.17
C GLU A 70 -12.57 -3.64 28.05
N ASP A 71 -12.51 -2.34 27.77
CA ASP A 71 -11.75 -1.34 28.54
C ASP A 71 -12.65 -0.13 28.83
N PRO A 72 -13.28 -0.09 30.02
CA PRO A 72 -14.18 1.00 30.40
C PRO A 72 -13.43 2.31 30.68
N ASP A 73 -12.11 2.26 30.88
CA ASP A 73 -11.29 3.44 31.11
C ASP A 73 -11.05 4.19 29.78
N LEU A 74 -11.02 5.52 29.86
CA LEU A 74 -10.83 6.36 28.68
C LEU A 74 -9.37 6.30 28.22
N THR A 75 -9.07 5.51 27.19
CA THR A 75 -7.73 5.47 26.60
C THR A 75 -7.52 6.66 25.67
N PRO A 76 -6.47 7.50 25.86
CA PRO A 76 -6.18 8.59 24.95
C PRO A 76 -5.80 8.07 23.57
N ARG A 77 -6.32 8.73 22.54
CA ARG A 77 -6.05 8.47 21.13
C ARG A 77 -5.35 9.68 20.53
N VAL A 78 -4.16 9.42 20.01
CA VAL A 78 -3.34 10.43 19.33
C VAL A 78 -3.43 10.17 17.83
N GLY A 79 -3.75 11.22 17.07
CA GLY A 79 -3.65 11.21 15.61
C GLY A 79 -2.21 10.97 15.14
N GLY A 80 -2.02 10.67 13.85
CA GLY A 80 -0.72 10.57 13.21
C GLY A 80 0.07 9.30 13.53
N ALA A 81 -0.29 8.57 14.59
CA ALA A 81 0.33 7.30 14.96
C ALA A 81 -0.05 6.14 14.01
N ALA A 82 -1.21 6.24 13.36
CA ALA A 82 -1.72 5.25 12.41
C ALA A 82 -2.34 5.96 11.21
N LEU A 83 -1.51 6.27 10.22
CA LEU A 83 -1.94 6.96 8.99
C LEU A 83 -2.83 6.11 8.10
N GLY A 84 -3.14 4.86 8.45
CA GLY A 84 -3.75 3.92 7.53
C GLY A 84 -2.75 3.39 6.50
N MET A 85 -3.21 2.47 5.66
CA MET A 85 -2.41 1.88 4.59
C MET A 85 -2.66 2.63 3.27
N SER A 86 -1.67 2.62 2.37
CA SER A 86 -1.89 3.05 0.99
C SER A 86 -2.97 2.17 0.34
N VAL A 87 -3.65 2.70 -0.69
CA VAL A 87 -4.65 1.92 -1.43
C VAL A 87 -3.93 0.76 -2.13
N HIS A 88 -4.13 -0.47 -1.64
CA HIS A 88 -3.56 -1.68 -2.23
C HIS A 88 -3.87 -1.78 -3.71
N THR A 89 -3.00 -2.40 -4.49
CA THR A 89 -3.20 -2.67 -5.93
C THR A 89 -3.40 -1.44 -6.84
N ALA A 90 -3.22 -0.22 -6.31
CA ALA A 90 -3.27 1.05 -7.05
C ALA A 90 -1.87 1.71 -7.17
N GLU A 91 -0.81 0.97 -6.83
CA GLU A 91 0.59 1.38 -6.95
C GLU A 91 1.40 0.28 -7.63
N GLY A 92 2.61 0.60 -8.10
CA GLY A 92 3.53 -0.37 -8.70
C GLY A 92 3.56 -0.33 -10.24
N LEU A 93 3.91 -1.47 -10.84
CA LEU A 93 4.11 -1.60 -12.28
C LEU A 93 2.78 -1.70 -13.01
N TRP A 94 2.58 -0.87 -14.02
CA TRP A 94 1.40 -0.91 -14.88
C TRP A 94 1.46 -2.14 -15.81
N PRO A 95 0.54 -3.11 -15.69
CA PRO A 95 0.55 -4.28 -16.55
C PRO A 95 0.10 -3.92 -17.97
N ILE A 96 0.78 -4.44 -18.99
CA ILE A 96 0.44 -4.17 -20.39
C ILE A 96 -0.62 -5.14 -20.95
N ASN A 97 -0.97 -6.17 -20.19
CA ASN A 97 -1.97 -7.18 -20.58
C ASN A 97 -2.54 -7.94 -19.37
N THR A 98 -3.48 -8.84 -19.63
CA THR A 98 -4.13 -9.69 -18.62
C THR A 98 -3.23 -10.78 -18.03
N LYS A 99 -2.02 -10.96 -18.56
CA LYS A 99 -0.99 -11.86 -18.00
C LYS A 99 -0.06 -11.13 -17.02
N CYS A 100 -0.34 -9.87 -16.70
CA CYS A 100 0.48 -9.06 -15.80
C CYS A 100 1.93 -8.85 -16.27
N ALA A 101 2.16 -8.92 -17.58
CA ALA A 101 3.45 -8.58 -18.17
C ALA A 101 3.71 -7.08 -18.07
N THR A 102 4.99 -6.70 -18.05
CA THR A 102 5.44 -5.31 -18.13
C THR A 102 5.95 -4.99 -19.54
N THR A 103 6.36 -3.75 -19.77
CA THR A 103 7.06 -3.35 -21.01
C THR A 103 8.47 -3.93 -21.12
N VAL A 104 9.03 -4.49 -20.02
CA VAL A 104 10.31 -5.19 -20.02
C VAL A 104 10.06 -6.68 -20.28
N PRO A 105 10.56 -7.26 -21.38
CA PRO A 105 10.38 -8.68 -21.68
C PRO A 105 10.88 -9.58 -20.56
N GLY A 106 10.08 -10.57 -20.18
CA GLY A 106 10.39 -11.49 -19.08
C GLY A 106 10.15 -10.94 -17.67
N LEU A 107 9.74 -9.67 -17.52
CA LEU A 107 9.37 -9.09 -16.23
C LEU A 107 7.85 -9.02 -16.09
N TYR A 108 7.35 -9.57 -14.99
CA TYR A 108 5.94 -9.65 -14.62
C TYR A 108 5.74 -9.13 -13.20
N ALA A 109 4.55 -8.61 -12.89
CA ALA A 109 4.21 -8.07 -11.58
C ALA A 109 2.96 -8.76 -11.00
N ALA A 110 2.92 -8.95 -9.69
CA ALA A 110 1.77 -9.52 -9.00
C ALA A 110 1.52 -8.85 -7.63
N GLY A 111 0.30 -9.02 -7.09
CA GLY A 111 -0.10 -8.40 -5.82
C GLY A 111 0.01 -6.88 -5.85
N ASP A 112 0.46 -6.29 -4.75
CA ASP A 112 0.61 -4.84 -4.61
C ASP A 112 1.71 -4.24 -5.49
N SER A 113 2.59 -5.06 -6.08
CA SER A 113 3.55 -4.58 -7.08
C SER A 113 2.93 -4.42 -8.47
N CYS A 114 1.73 -4.95 -8.69
CA CYS A 114 0.99 -4.89 -9.95
C CYS A 114 -0.13 -3.85 -9.85
N CYS A 115 0.06 -2.72 -10.52
CA CYS A 115 -0.88 -1.61 -10.53
C CYS A 115 -2.07 -1.94 -11.44
N THR A 116 -2.93 -2.86 -11.00
CA THR A 116 -4.12 -3.28 -11.74
C THR A 116 -5.25 -2.26 -11.67
N MET A 117 -5.16 -1.31 -10.73
CA MET A 117 -6.22 -0.33 -10.44
C MET A 117 -7.58 -0.96 -10.11
N GLN A 118 -7.61 -2.24 -9.71
CA GLN A 118 -8.86 -2.98 -9.47
C GLN A 118 -9.75 -2.33 -8.40
N VAL A 119 -9.17 -1.56 -7.48
CA VAL A 119 -9.88 -0.84 -6.41
C VAL A 119 -10.10 0.64 -6.72
N GLY A 120 -9.64 1.14 -7.87
CA GLY A 120 -9.74 2.55 -8.24
C GLY A 120 -9.15 3.49 -7.17
N SER A 121 -9.87 4.58 -6.88
CA SER A 121 -9.46 5.60 -5.90
C SER A 121 -9.87 5.30 -4.46
N VAL A 122 -10.79 4.35 -4.24
CA VAL A 122 -11.35 4.06 -2.92
C VAL A 122 -11.34 2.56 -2.69
N TYR A 123 -10.61 2.14 -1.66
CA TYR A 123 -10.52 0.73 -1.31
C TYR A 123 -11.92 0.18 -0.92
N PRO A 124 -12.47 -0.79 -1.66
CA PRO A 124 -13.89 -1.14 -1.59
C PRO A 124 -14.27 -1.99 -0.38
N GLY A 125 -13.31 -2.61 0.30
CA GLY A 125 -13.59 -3.40 1.50
C GLY A 125 -12.46 -4.35 1.90
N VAL A 126 -12.61 -4.95 3.08
CA VAL A 126 -11.66 -5.94 3.60
C VAL A 126 -11.55 -7.13 2.64
N GLY A 127 -10.33 -7.62 2.39
CA GLY A 127 -10.08 -8.80 1.56
C GLY A 127 -9.81 -8.55 0.07
N TYR A 128 -10.11 -7.36 -0.47
CA TYR A 128 -9.92 -7.09 -1.90
C TYR A 128 -8.47 -7.20 -2.39
N ALA A 129 -7.51 -6.78 -1.57
CA ALA A 129 -6.08 -6.95 -1.85
C ALA A 129 -5.70 -8.42 -2.00
N LEU A 130 -6.26 -9.30 -1.15
CA LEU A 130 -5.99 -10.74 -1.20
C LEU A 130 -6.55 -11.37 -2.48
N CYS A 131 -7.76 -10.97 -2.88
CA CYS A 131 -8.35 -11.40 -4.15
C CYS A 131 -7.48 -10.97 -5.34
N GLY A 132 -7.06 -9.70 -5.37
CA GLY A 132 -6.19 -9.17 -6.41
C GLY A 132 -4.83 -9.87 -6.47
N ALA A 133 -4.21 -10.10 -5.32
CA ALA A 133 -2.94 -10.82 -5.22
C ALA A 133 -3.06 -12.27 -5.71
N SER A 134 -4.12 -12.97 -5.33
CA SER A 134 -4.37 -14.36 -5.78
C SER A 134 -4.51 -14.44 -7.30
N VAL A 135 -5.33 -13.56 -7.90
CA VAL A 135 -5.59 -13.56 -9.34
C VAL A 135 -4.36 -13.14 -10.14
N THR A 136 -3.69 -12.05 -9.74
CA THR A 136 -2.50 -11.56 -10.44
C THR A 136 -1.31 -12.51 -10.26
N GLY A 137 -1.17 -13.15 -9.10
CA GLY A 137 -0.14 -14.17 -8.88
C GLY A 137 -0.29 -15.35 -9.82
N ALA A 138 -1.50 -15.88 -9.98
CA ALA A 138 -1.77 -16.97 -10.92
C ALA A 138 -1.50 -16.55 -12.38
N ARG A 139 -1.96 -15.36 -12.79
CA ARG A 139 -1.79 -14.85 -14.16
C ARG A 139 -0.34 -14.54 -14.50
N ALA A 140 0.37 -13.85 -13.60
CA ALA A 140 1.78 -13.52 -13.75
C ALA A 140 2.63 -14.80 -13.79
N GLY A 141 2.34 -15.77 -12.92
CA GLY A 141 3.04 -17.06 -12.89
C GLY A 141 2.89 -17.84 -14.19
N LEU A 142 1.67 -17.96 -14.72
CA LEU A 142 1.41 -18.61 -16.01
C LEU A 142 2.09 -17.86 -17.16
N GLY A 143 1.95 -16.53 -17.21
CA GLY A 143 2.57 -15.71 -18.24
C GLY A 143 4.10 -15.80 -18.23
N ALA A 144 4.71 -15.77 -17.05
CA ALA A 144 6.16 -15.92 -16.90
C ALA A 144 6.64 -17.33 -17.29
N ALA A 145 5.88 -18.38 -16.94
CA ALA A 145 6.21 -19.75 -17.33
C ALA A 145 6.14 -19.95 -18.86
N GLU A 146 5.09 -19.45 -19.51
CA GLU A 146 4.97 -19.48 -20.97
C GLU A 146 6.11 -18.74 -21.67
N TYR A 147 6.48 -17.56 -21.16
CA TYR A 147 7.62 -16.81 -21.68
C TYR A 147 8.93 -17.59 -21.50
N ALA A 148 9.17 -18.15 -20.30
CA ALA A 148 10.40 -18.87 -19.99
C ALA A 148 10.61 -20.13 -20.83
N LEU A 149 9.53 -20.80 -21.28
CA LEU A 149 9.59 -21.95 -22.19
C LEU A 149 10.10 -21.59 -23.59
N GLN A 150 9.93 -20.33 -23.99
CA GLN A 150 10.28 -19.83 -25.33
C GLN A 150 11.53 -18.96 -25.31
N ALA A 151 11.88 -18.42 -24.15
CA ALA A 151 13.02 -17.54 -23.99
C ALA A 151 14.34 -18.33 -23.96
N GLU A 152 15.36 -17.76 -24.60
CA GLU A 152 16.72 -18.25 -24.45
C GLU A 152 17.22 -17.97 -23.02
N LYS A 153 18.10 -18.84 -22.53
CA LYS A 153 18.75 -18.64 -21.23
C LYS A 153 19.57 -17.33 -21.28
N PRO A 154 19.29 -16.35 -20.41
CA PRO A 154 20.00 -15.09 -20.44
C PRO A 154 21.48 -15.29 -20.07
N VAL A 155 22.37 -14.62 -20.81
CA VAL A 155 23.77 -14.47 -20.43
C VAL A 155 23.88 -13.27 -19.51
N VAL A 156 24.40 -13.48 -18.30
CA VAL A 156 24.58 -12.42 -17.32
C VAL A 156 26.01 -11.92 -17.40
N ASP A 157 26.16 -10.62 -17.66
CA ASP A 157 27.46 -9.97 -17.68
C ASP A 157 28.09 -9.89 -16.27
N GLY A 158 29.35 -10.30 -16.16
CA GLY A 158 30.12 -10.28 -14.91
C GLY A 158 30.46 -8.87 -14.44
N GLU A 159 30.65 -7.92 -15.36
CA GLU A 159 30.86 -6.52 -15.01
C GLU A 159 29.59 -5.93 -14.38
N GLU A 160 28.42 -6.23 -14.96
CA GLU A 160 27.13 -5.85 -14.41
C GLU A 160 26.88 -6.42 -13.01
N ILE A 161 27.19 -7.71 -12.77
CA ILE A 161 27.11 -8.31 -11.42
C ILE A 161 27.98 -7.53 -10.42
N THR A 162 29.21 -7.18 -10.83
CA THR A 162 30.15 -6.45 -9.99
C THR A 162 29.63 -5.05 -9.67
N ARG A 163 29.09 -4.34 -10.68
CA ARG A 163 28.47 -3.02 -10.52
C ARG A 163 27.28 -3.07 -9.56
N LEU A 164 26.39 -4.05 -9.71
CA LEU A 164 25.23 -4.24 -8.83
C LEU A 164 25.64 -4.57 -7.41
N LYS A 165 26.61 -5.45 -7.20
CA LYS A 165 27.17 -5.75 -5.87
C LYS A 165 27.71 -4.50 -5.19
N LYS A 166 28.50 -3.68 -5.90
CA LYS A 166 29.00 -2.40 -5.38
C LYS A 166 27.86 -1.46 -4.98
N GLY A 167 26.79 -1.40 -5.77
CA GLY A 167 25.59 -0.63 -5.43
C GLY A 167 24.85 -1.15 -4.20
N ILE A 168 24.68 -2.48 -4.10
CA ILE A 168 23.99 -3.14 -2.99
C ILE A 168 24.78 -3.00 -1.68
N TYR A 169 26.08 -3.27 -1.69
CA TYR A 169 26.94 -3.27 -0.49
C TYR A 169 27.53 -1.91 -0.15
N GLY A 170 27.43 -0.92 -1.05
CA GLY A 170 27.96 0.43 -0.84
C GLY A 170 27.64 1.06 0.52
N PRO A 171 26.42 0.94 1.10
CA PRO A 171 26.13 1.41 2.46
C PRO A 171 27.02 0.82 3.56
N MET A 172 27.49 -0.42 3.41
CA MET A 172 28.39 -1.07 4.38
C MET A 172 29.85 -0.65 4.25
N GLU A 173 30.25 -0.19 3.06
CA GLU A 173 31.64 0.24 2.80
C GLU A 173 31.90 1.69 3.22
N ARG A 174 30.85 2.48 3.47
CA ARG A 174 30.96 3.89 3.84
C ARG A 174 31.44 4.04 5.28
N LYS A 175 32.49 4.86 5.46
CA LYS A 175 33.05 5.20 6.79
C LYS A 175 32.17 6.16 7.61
N GLY A 176 31.22 6.85 6.99
CA GLY A 176 30.35 7.81 7.66
C GLY A 176 29.19 8.25 6.77
N GLY A 177 28.13 8.77 7.39
CA GLY A 177 26.90 9.15 6.71
C GLY A 177 25.68 9.11 7.62
N PHE A 178 24.50 8.94 7.03
CA PHE A 178 23.23 9.00 7.75
C PHE A 178 22.70 7.60 8.11
N SER A 179 22.12 7.50 9.30
CA SER A 179 21.36 6.31 9.70
C SER A 179 20.07 6.20 8.86
N PRO A 180 19.76 5.02 8.29
CA PRO A 180 18.52 4.82 7.54
C PRO A 180 17.27 5.02 8.40
N ARG A 181 17.35 4.71 9.71
CA ARG A 181 16.25 4.95 10.65
C ARG A 181 15.94 6.43 10.80
N TRP A 182 16.98 7.25 10.91
CA TRP A 182 16.82 8.70 11.03
C TRP A 182 16.24 9.30 9.75
N VAL A 183 16.77 8.94 8.58
CA VAL A 183 16.23 9.42 7.29
C VAL A 183 14.78 8.96 7.09
N THR A 184 14.45 7.71 7.44
CA THR A 184 13.06 7.22 7.44
C THR A 184 12.17 8.04 8.36
N GLN A 185 12.64 8.41 9.55
CA GLN A 185 11.88 9.26 10.47
C GLN A 185 11.63 10.66 9.88
N VAL A 186 12.65 11.27 9.26
CA VAL A 186 12.51 12.58 8.59
C VAL A 186 11.50 12.49 7.45
N LEU A 187 11.58 11.44 6.61
CA LEU A 187 10.63 11.20 5.54
C LEU A 187 9.20 11.04 6.07
N ARG A 188 9.02 10.21 7.11
CA ARG A 188 7.71 10.03 7.76
C ARG A 188 7.18 11.34 8.30
N ASN A 189 7.99 12.12 9.02
CA ASN A 189 7.56 13.42 9.53
C ASN A 189 7.21 14.43 8.43
N THR A 190 7.75 14.25 7.23
CA THR A 190 7.45 15.08 6.06
C THR A 190 6.15 14.65 5.38
N MET A 191 5.90 13.34 5.25
CA MET A 191 4.78 12.78 4.47
C MET A 191 3.54 12.47 5.29
N ALA A 192 3.73 12.10 6.57
CA ALA A 192 2.70 11.65 7.48
C ALA A 192 1.64 12.68 7.85
N PRO A 193 1.99 13.96 8.08
CA PRO A 193 0.99 14.91 8.56
C PRO A 193 -0.21 14.98 7.62
N TYR A 194 -1.42 14.92 8.19
CA TYR A 194 -2.65 14.77 7.40
C TYR A 194 -2.85 15.89 6.35
N PHE A 195 -2.28 17.07 6.61
CA PHE A 195 -2.32 18.22 5.74
C PHE A 195 -1.39 18.14 4.52
N ILE A 196 -0.68 17.02 4.32
CA ILE A 196 0.16 16.77 3.15
C ILE A 196 -0.59 15.92 2.12
N MET A 197 -0.79 14.63 2.39
CA MET A 197 -1.37 13.69 1.41
C MET A 197 -2.88 13.46 1.55
N TYR A 198 -3.46 13.63 2.76
CA TYR A 198 -4.92 13.44 2.96
C TYR A 198 -5.72 14.69 2.60
N VAL A 199 -5.30 15.85 3.12
CA VAL A 199 -5.88 17.15 2.78
C VAL A 199 -4.86 17.92 1.95
N LYS A 200 -4.86 17.66 0.66
CA LYS A 200 -3.87 18.19 -0.29
C LYS A 200 -3.99 19.70 -0.46
N HIS A 201 -2.86 20.39 -0.51
CA HIS A 201 -2.75 21.80 -0.87
C HIS A 201 -1.43 22.01 -1.61
N GLY A 202 -1.47 22.69 -2.77
CA GLY A 202 -0.33 22.80 -3.69
C GLY A 202 0.95 23.26 -3.00
N GLU A 203 0.90 24.37 -2.27
CA GLU A 203 2.08 24.91 -1.57
C GLU A 203 2.71 23.93 -0.56
N ARG A 204 1.87 23.19 0.18
CA ARG A 204 2.36 22.24 1.20
C ARG A 204 2.96 21.00 0.55
N MET A 205 2.35 20.52 -0.54
CA MET A 205 2.91 19.40 -1.31
C MET A 205 4.19 19.79 -2.03
N GLN A 206 4.28 21.00 -2.58
CA GLN A 206 5.50 21.51 -3.21
C GLN A 206 6.64 21.64 -2.19
N ALA A 207 6.34 22.15 -0.99
CA ALA A 207 7.32 22.19 0.11
C ALA A 207 7.77 20.78 0.53
N ALA A 208 6.84 19.83 0.66
CA ALA A 208 7.17 18.44 0.96
C ALA A 208 8.03 17.80 -0.14
N LEU A 209 7.72 18.06 -1.42
CA LEU A 209 8.48 17.55 -2.56
C LEU A 209 9.91 18.06 -2.53
N THR A 210 10.09 19.36 -2.30
CA THR A 210 11.42 19.99 -2.15
C THR A 210 12.25 19.29 -1.07
N LEU A 211 11.65 18.94 0.07
CA LEU A 211 12.34 18.20 1.13
C LEU A 211 12.65 16.75 0.73
N VAL A 212 11.72 16.07 0.04
CA VAL A 212 11.93 14.69 -0.43
C VAL A 212 13.05 14.62 -1.48
N GLU A 213 13.11 15.57 -2.41
CA GLU A 213 14.20 15.68 -3.38
C GLU A 213 15.54 15.96 -2.68
N PHE A 214 15.55 16.82 -1.66
CA PHE A 214 16.75 17.01 -0.83
C PHE A 214 17.19 15.70 -0.15
N MET A 215 16.25 14.92 0.38
CA MET A 215 16.56 13.60 0.96
C MET A 215 17.15 12.65 -0.11
N ARG A 216 16.54 12.60 -1.30
CA ARG A 216 16.97 11.80 -2.46
C ARG A 216 18.39 12.13 -2.89
N ASP A 217 18.72 13.42 -2.98
CA ASP A 217 19.98 13.87 -3.56
C ASP A 217 21.11 13.98 -2.55
N HIS A 218 20.81 14.22 -1.28
CA HIS A 218 21.82 14.52 -0.28
C HIS A 218 21.90 13.52 0.88
N LEU A 219 20.80 12.90 1.29
CA LEU A 219 20.81 11.96 2.42
C LEU A 219 20.97 10.52 1.95
N VAL A 220 20.12 10.09 1.01
CA VAL A 220 20.08 8.71 0.48
C VAL A 220 21.43 8.24 -0.06
N PRO A 221 22.21 9.04 -0.84
CA PRO A 221 23.51 8.61 -1.36
C PRO A 221 24.57 8.42 -0.28
N ARG A 222 24.30 8.90 0.95
CA ARG A 222 25.19 8.85 2.11
C ARG A 222 24.63 7.97 3.23
N LEU A 223 23.68 7.09 2.93
CA LEU A 223 23.22 6.09 3.91
C LEU A 223 24.33 5.10 4.25
N THR A 224 24.47 4.79 5.54
CA THR A 224 25.40 3.77 6.06
C THR A 224 24.64 2.56 6.58
N ALA A 225 25.31 1.41 6.63
CA ALA A 225 24.79 0.20 7.26
C ALA A 225 25.91 -0.55 7.99
N LYS A 226 25.69 -0.90 9.25
CA LYS A 226 26.70 -1.67 10.01
C LYS A 226 26.62 -3.18 9.81
N ASP A 227 25.48 -3.69 9.37
CA ASP A 227 25.17 -5.11 9.22
C ASP A 227 24.12 -5.34 8.13
N ALA A 228 23.79 -6.60 7.85
CA ALA A 228 22.79 -6.96 6.84
C ALA A 228 21.38 -6.43 7.15
N HIS A 229 21.02 -6.26 8.43
CA HIS A 229 19.72 -5.71 8.82
C HIS A 229 19.64 -4.22 8.50
N GLU A 230 20.68 -3.45 8.82
CA GLU A 230 20.77 -2.04 8.43
C GLU A 230 20.94 -1.88 6.92
N LEU A 231 21.56 -2.82 6.22
CA LEU A 231 21.67 -2.80 4.76
C LEU A 231 20.28 -2.86 4.11
N ARG A 232 19.44 -3.79 4.58
CA ARG A 232 18.02 -3.86 4.18
C ARG A 232 17.32 -2.52 4.45
N LEU A 233 17.48 -1.96 5.66
CA LEU A 233 16.87 -0.68 6.01
C LEU A 233 17.34 0.48 5.12
N ALA A 234 18.61 0.50 4.71
CA ALA A 234 19.13 1.52 3.80
C ALA A 234 18.46 1.46 2.43
N HIS A 235 18.29 0.27 1.86
CA HIS A 235 17.59 0.09 0.59
C HIS A 235 16.09 0.35 0.71
N GLU A 236 15.45 -0.08 1.80
CA GLU A 236 14.04 0.27 2.07
C GLU A 236 13.85 1.77 2.20
N THR A 237 14.75 2.48 2.90
CA THR A 237 14.72 3.93 3.04
C THR A 237 14.83 4.62 1.68
N LYS A 238 15.80 4.19 0.85
CA LYS A 238 15.94 4.69 -0.51
C LYS A 238 14.65 4.49 -1.33
N ASN A 239 14.05 3.30 -1.26
CA ASN A 239 12.82 3.00 -1.99
C ASN A 239 11.63 3.82 -1.48
N MET A 240 11.52 4.03 -0.16
CA MET A 240 10.49 4.90 0.43
C MET A 240 10.63 6.36 -0.04
N VAL A 241 11.85 6.89 -0.12
CA VAL A 241 12.10 8.25 -0.62
C VAL A 241 11.66 8.39 -2.08
N HIS A 242 12.05 7.46 -2.96
CA HIS A 242 11.60 7.46 -4.36
C HIS A 242 10.08 7.30 -4.48
N ASN A 243 9.45 6.45 -3.67
CA ASN A 243 8.00 6.31 -3.66
C ASN A 243 7.30 7.60 -3.23
N ALA A 244 7.82 8.28 -2.20
CA ALA A 244 7.28 9.56 -1.74
C ALA A 244 7.39 10.66 -2.81
N GLU A 245 8.53 10.72 -3.51
CA GLU A 245 8.76 11.63 -4.63
C GLU A 245 7.72 11.40 -5.72
N MET A 246 7.56 10.16 -6.20
CA MET A 246 6.57 9.82 -7.22
C MET A 246 5.15 10.18 -6.78
N LYS A 247 4.80 9.94 -5.52
CA LYS A 247 3.46 10.26 -4.96
C LYS A 247 3.18 11.76 -4.96
N LEU A 248 4.15 12.57 -4.58
CA LEU A 248 4.02 14.03 -4.56
C LEU A 248 3.98 14.60 -5.98
N SER A 249 4.90 14.17 -6.85
CA SER A 249 4.96 14.64 -8.24
C SER A 249 3.71 14.27 -9.04
N ALA A 250 3.11 13.11 -8.81
CA ALA A 250 1.84 12.75 -9.45
C ALA A 250 0.61 13.44 -8.83
N SER A 251 0.74 14.04 -7.65
CA SER A 251 -0.35 14.74 -6.95
C SER A 251 -0.39 16.24 -7.18
N LEU A 252 0.71 16.83 -7.68
CA LEU A 252 0.86 18.24 -8.05
C LEU A 252 0.47 18.46 -9.51
#